data_AF-X0XBC4-F1
#
_entry.id   AF-X0XBC4-F1
#
_cell.length_a   1.000
_cell.length_b   1.000
_cell.length_c   1.000
_cell.angle_alpha   90.00
_cell.angle_beta   90.00
_cell.angle_gamma   90.00
#
_symmetry.space_group_name_H-M   'P 1'
#
loop_
_entity.id
_entity.type
_entity.pdbx_description
1 polymer ?
#
loop_
_entity_poly.entity_id
_entity_poly.type
_entity_poly.pdbx_seq_one_letter_code
_entity_poly.pdbx_strand_id
1 'polypeptide(L)'
;ALARGFARRGCQVVGLDPAEALLEEAKRLDGAAGVTIRYLRARAEQTGLSAGSFEVVTAGQCWHWFERSRVAAGMRRLLAPEASDGAWGQGLDRRPAGWSTCW
;
A
#
# COMPACT_ATOMS: atom_id res chain seq x y z
N ALA A 1 11.22 2.69 -1.78
CA ALA A 1 11.95 2.62 -0.49
C ALA A 1 10.98 2.32 0.66
N LEU A 2 9.86 3.03 0.76
CA LEU A 2 8.82 2.78 1.77
C LEU A 2 8.23 1.36 1.70
N ALA A 3 7.81 0.91 0.51
CA ALA A 3 7.20 -0.42 0.30
C ALA A 3 8.10 -1.54 0.85
N ARG A 4 9.35 -1.57 0.38
CA ARG A 4 10.39 -2.49 0.86
C ARG A 4 10.65 -2.36 2.36
N GLY A 5 10.60 -1.15 2.90
CA GLY A 5 10.73 -0.91 4.33
C GLY A 5 9.64 -1.61 5.16
N PHE A 6 8.39 -1.57 4.69
CA PHE A 6 7.28 -2.29 5.34
C PHE A 6 7.39 -3.80 5.15
N ALA A 7 7.72 -4.26 3.95
CA ALA A 7 7.89 -5.69 3.69
C ALA A 7 9.00 -6.31 4.55
N ARG A 8 10.12 -5.61 4.75
CA ARG A 8 11.20 -6.04 5.67
C ARG A 8 10.77 -6.15 7.13
N ARG A 9 9.68 -5.49 7.53
CA ARG A 9 9.10 -5.57 8.87
C ARG A 9 8.00 -6.64 8.97
N GLY A 10 7.87 -7.48 7.95
CA GLY A 10 6.92 -8.61 7.92
C GLY A 10 5.52 -8.23 7.46
N CYS A 11 5.32 -7.03 6.91
CA CYS A 11 4.01 -6.62 6.44
C CYS A 11 3.71 -7.12 5.01
N GLN A 12 2.42 -7.36 4.70
CA GLN A 12 2.00 -7.61 3.33
C GLN A 12 1.84 -6.29 2.58
N VAL A 13 2.52 -6.11 1.44
CA VAL A 13 2.60 -4.81 0.76
C VAL A 13 2.02 -4.90 -0.66
N VAL A 14 1.29 -3.84 -1.06
CA VAL A 14 0.82 -3.63 -2.44
C VAL A 14 1.41 -2.32 -2.98
N GLY A 15 2.46 -2.37 -3.79
CA GLY A 15 2.94 -1.17 -4.50
C GLY A 15 2.10 -0.88 -5.75
N LEU A 16 1.92 0.40 -6.11
CA LEU A 16 1.27 0.75 -7.37
C LEU A 16 2.00 1.88 -8.09
N ASP A 17 1.99 1.84 -9.42
CA ASP A 17 2.59 2.88 -10.26
C ASP A 17 2.00 2.78 -11.68
N PRO A 18 1.73 3.90 -12.39
CA PRO A 18 1.33 3.84 -13.79
C PRO A 18 2.47 3.39 -14.74
N ALA A 19 3.72 3.63 -14.36
CA ALA A 19 4.91 3.33 -15.14
C ALA A 19 5.41 1.91 -14.87
N GLU A 20 5.23 1.05 -15.88
CA GLU A 20 5.65 -0.36 -15.84
C GLU A 20 7.14 -0.53 -15.57
N ALA A 21 7.99 0.33 -16.14
CA ALA A 21 9.44 0.29 -15.90
C ALA A 21 9.81 0.49 -14.42
N LEU A 22 9.07 1.34 -13.69
CA LEU A 22 9.31 1.54 -12.26
C LEU A 22 8.88 0.32 -11.44
N LEU A 23 7.78 -0.34 -11.84
CA LEU A 23 7.34 -1.58 -11.21
C LEU A 23 8.35 -2.71 -11.40
N GLU A 24 8.89 -2.88 -12.60
CA GLU A 24 9.89 -3.92 -12.88
C GLU A 24 11.19 -3.67 -12.09
N GLU A 25 11.67 -2.43 -12.05
CA GLU A 25 12.85 -2.11 -11.26
C GLU A 25 12.61 -2.31 -9.75
N ALA A 26 11.43 -1.95 -9.26
CA ALA A 26 11.05 -2.18 -7.87
C ALA A 26 11.03 -3.69 -7.54
N LYS A 27 10.43 -4.52 -8.41
CA LYS A 27 10.45 -6.00 -8.27
C LYS A 27 11.87 -6.55 -8.22
N ARG A 28 12.76 -6.09 -9.10
CA ARG A 28 14.16 -6.52 -9.14
C ARG A 28 14.88 -6.19 -7.84
N LEU A 29 14.76 -4.95 -7.36
CA LEU A 29 15.39 -4.49 -6.12
C LEU A 29 14.84 -5.22 -4.88
N ASP A 30 13.56 -5.55 -4.89
CA ASP A 30 12.89 -6.20 -3.76
C ASP A 30 13.18 -7.70 -3.72
N GLY A 31 13.29 -8.35 -4.89
CA GLY A 31 13.81 -9.72 -5.01
C GLY A 31 15.24 -9.83 -4.49
N ALA A 32 16.12 -8.89 -4.86
CA ALA A 32 17.48 -8.82 -4.32
C ALA A 32 17.52 -8.57 -2.79
N ALA A 33 16.49 -7.93 -2.24
CA ALA A 33 16.34 -7.71 -0.81
C ALA A 33 15.65 -8.86 -0.06
N GLY A 34 15.26 -9.94 -0.75
CA GLY A 34 14.62 -11.12 -0.15
C GLY A 34 13.20 -10.86 0.37
N VAL A 35 12.51 -9.83 -0.14
CA VAL A 35 11.13 -9.52 0.26
C VAL A 35 10.16 -9.67 -0.90
N THR A 36 8.90 -10.00 -0.59
CA THR A 36 7.83 -10.12 -1.59
C THR A 36 6.85 -8.97 -1.44
N ILE A 37 6.61 -8.25 -2.54
CA ILE A 37 5.62 -7.18 -2.64
C ILE A 37 4.73 -7.45 -3.85
N ARG A 38 3.42 -7.28 -3.67
CA ARG A 38 2.48 -7.32 -4.79
C ARG A 38 2.53 -5.97 -5.51
N TYR A 39 2.66 -5.97 -6.83
CA TYR A 39 2.61 -4.74 -7.61
C TYR A 39 1.37 -4.68 -8.49
N LEU A 40 0.81 -3.48 -8.61
CA LEU A 40 -0.33 -3.18 -9.47
C LEU A 40 0.00 -2.00 -10.38
N ARG A 41 -0.14 -2.19 -11.69
CA ARG A 41 -0.11 -1.07 -12.63
C ARG A 41 -1.42 -0.31 -12.56
N ALA A 42 -1.42 0.83 -11.89
CA ALA A 42 -2.59 1.66 -11.71
C ALA A 42 -2.17 3.10 -11.40
N ARG A 43 -3.10 4.03 -11.60
CA ARG A 43 -2.96 5.39 -11.10
C ARG A 43 -3.50 5.47 -9.67
N ALA A 44 -2.96 6.40 -8.88
CA ALA A 44 -3.43 6.65 -7.51
C ALA A 44 -4.91 7.08 -7.47
N GLU A 45 -5.41 7.76 -8.51
CA GLU A 45 -6.81 8.18 -8.60
C GLU A 45 -7.79 7.03 -8.86
N GLN A 46 -7.29 5.88 -9.35
CA GLN A 46 -8.13 4.75 -9.76
C GLN A 46 -7.37 3.43 -9.54
N THR A 47 -7.28 3.02 -8.28
CA THR A 47 -6.52 1.83 -7.88
C THR A 47 -7.26 0.52 -8.14
N GLY A 48 -8.60 0.53 -8.20
CA GLY A 48 -9.41 -0.70 -8.28
C GLY A 48 -9.34 -1.60 -7.04
N LEU A 49 -8.66 -1.17 -5.97
CA LEU A 49 -8.53 -1.90 -4.72
C LEU A 49 -9.82 -1.79 -3.88
N SER A 50 -10.15 -2.85 -3.16
CA SER A 50 -11.31 -2.92 -2.27
C SER A 50 -11.24 -1.89 -1.15
N ALA A 51 -12.40 -1.34 -0.78
CA ALA A 51 -12.50 -0.42 0.34
C ALA A 51 -12.21 -1.12 1.68
N GLY A 52 -11.76 -0.38 2.69
CA GLY A 52 -11.57 -0.92 4.04
C GLY A 52 -10.55 -2.06 4.16
N SER A 53 -9.62 -2.17 3.22
CA SER A 53 -8.74 -3.34 3.08
C SER A 53 -7.31 -3.10 3.54
N PHE A 54 -6.99 -1.88 3.98
CA PHE A 54 -5.63 -1.45 4.31
C PHE A 54 -5.60 -0.79 5.69
N GLU A 55 -4.64 -1.14 6.52
CA GLU A 55 -4.41 -0.46 7.81
C GLU A 55 -3.62 0.83 7.61
N VAL A 56 -2.75 0.87 6.58
CA VAL A 56 -1.94 2.03 6.25
C VAL A 56 -1.91 2.26 4.74
N VAL A 57 -2.11 3.51 4.34
CA VAL A 57 -2.03 3.96 2.95
C VAL A 57 -1.06 5.15 2.89
N THR A 58 -0.04 5.06 2.05
CA THR A 58 1.01 6.08 1.96
C THR A 58 1.22 6.56 0.52
N ALA A 59 1.72 7.79 0.37
CA ALA A 59 2.19 8.33 -0.89
C ALA A 59 3.60 8.90 -0.65
N GLY A 60 4.62 8.32 -1.29
CA GLY A 60 6.01 8.73 -1.09
C GLY A 60 6.54 9.45 -2.31
N GLN A 61 6.96 10.70 -2.17
CA GLN A 61 7.63 11.48 -3.23
C GLN A 61 6.83 11.73 -4.53
N CYS A 62 5.54 11.41 -4.56
CA CYS A 62 4.68 11.53 -5.75
C CYS A 62 3.51 12.51 -5.62
N TRP A 63 3.29 13.10 -4.44
CA TRP A 63 2.10 13.92 -4.15
C TRP A 63 1.88 15.09 -5.11
N HIS A 64 2.96 15.60 -5.71
CA HIS A 64 2.91 16.71 -6.67
C HIS A 64 2.33 16.33 -8.03
N TRP A 65 2.30 15.03 -8.38
CA TRP A 65 1.73 14.53 -9.63
C TRP A 65 0.23 14.24 -9.57
N PHE A 66 -0.36 14.25 -8.37
CA PHE A 66 -1.71 13.75 -8.14
C PHE A 66 -2.81 14.79 -8.33
N GLU A 67 -3.99 14.29 -8.73
CA GLU A 67 -5.25 14.98 -8.44
C GLU A 67 -5.60 14.82 -6.94
N ARG A 68 -5.02 15.71 -6.12
CA ARG A 68 -4.94 15.60 -4.66
C ARG A 68 -6.25 15.23 -3.98
N SER A 69 -7.36 15.87 -4.35
CA SER A 69 -8.67 15.62 -3.75
C SER A 69 -9.18 14.19 -4.01
N ARG A 70 -9.00 13.69 -5.24
CA ARG A 70 -9.40 12.33 -5.61
C ARG A 70 -8.51 11.29 -4.97
N VAL A 71 -7.20 11.52 -4.94
CA VAL A 71 -6.28 10.62 -4.26
C VAL A 71 -6.55 10.58 -2.76
N ALA A 72 -6.75 11.73 -2.11
CA ALA A 72 -7.09 11.76 -0.68
C ALA A 72 -8.40 11.01 -0.38
N ALA A 73 -9.44 11.18 -1.20
CA ALA A 73 -10.69 10.44 -1.06
C ALA A 73 -10.48 8.93 -1.27
N GLY A 74 -9.70 8.55 -2.29
CA GLY A 74 -9.33 7.16 -2.55
C GLY A 74 -8.55 6.54 -1.41
N MET A 75 -7.55 7.24 -0.87
CA MET A 75 -6.76 6.78 0.28
C MET A 75 -7.64 6.56 1.51
N ARG A 76 -8.55 7.49 1.82
CA ARG A 76 -9.53 7.33 2.91
C ARG A 76 -10.45 6.12 2.71
N ARG A 77 -10.93 5.91 1.48
CA ARG A 77 -11.77 4.74 1.13
C ARG A 77 -11.05 3.41 1.35
N LEU A 78 -9.74 3.36 1.12
CA LEU A 78 -8.94 2.14 1.26
C LEU A 78 -8.64 1.78 2.72
N LEU A 79 -8.59 2.77 3.61
CA LEU A 79 -8.34 2.55 5.03
C LEU A 79 -9.47 1.73 5.65
N ALA A 80 -9.11 0.66 6.37
CA ALA A 80 -10.02 -0.07 7.23
C ALA A 80 -10.63 0.89 8.26
N PRO A 81 -11.94 0.76 8.58
CA PRO A 81 -12.51 1.52 9.68
C PRO A 81 -11.69 1.25 10.94
N GLU A 82 -11.31 2.32 11.62
CA GLU A 82 -10.63 2.23 12.91
C GLU A 82 -11.49 1.37 13.85
N ALA A 83 -10.89 0.33 14.42
CA ALA A 83 -11.56 -0.54 15.37
C ALA A 83 -11.81 0.29 16.64
N SER A 84 -12.99 0.90 16.72
CA SER A 84 -13.44 1.64 17.90
C SER A 84 -13.50 0.68 19.09
N ASP A 85 -12.72 1.04 20.11
CA ASP A 85 -12.82 0.64 21.51
C ASP A 85 -12.75 -0.87 21.86
N GLY A 86 -11.61 -1.26 22.43
CA GLY A 86 -11.59 -2.30 23.46
C GLY A 86 -11.39 -3.76 23.03
N ALA A 87 -11.35 -4.09 21.74
CA ALA A 87 -11.13 -5.46 21.27
C ALA A 87 -9.64 -5.79 21.02
N TRP A 88 -8.76 -5.53 22.00
CA TRP A 88 -7.39 -6.10 22.02
C TRP A 88 -7.36 -7.46 22.73
N GLY A 89 -8.37 -8.29 22.48
CA GLY A 89 -8.57 -9.56 23.16
C GLY A 89 -8.98 -10.66 22.20
N GLN A 90 -8.00 -11.51 21.87
CA GLN A 90 -8.15 -12.92 21.46
C GLN A 90 -9.00 -13.20 20.20
N GLY A 91 -8.32 -13.58 19.10
CA GLY A 91 -8.93 -14.48 18.12
C GLY A 91 -9.03 -14.01 16.67
N LEU A 92 -8.14 -13.14 16.19
CA LEU A 92 -7.94 -13.01 14.74
C LEU A 92 -6.46 -13.21 14.42
N ASP A 93 -6.16 -14.26 13.65
CA ASP A 93 -4.93 -14.42 12.86
C ASP A 93 -4.81 -13.26 11.86
N ARG A 94 -4.61 -12.03 12.36
CA ARG A 94 -4.41 -10.82 11.57
C ARG A 94 -2.95 -10.72 11.22
N ARG A 95 -2.57 -11.39 10.13
CA ARG A 95 -1.32 -11.06 9.45
C ARG A 95 -1.40 -9.59 8.98
N PRO A 96 -0.32 -8.79 9.09
CA PRO A 96 -0.42 -7.35 8.88
C PRO A 96 -0.88 -7.03 7.46
N ALA A 97 -1.91 -6.19 7.36
CA ALA A 97 -2.61 -5.87 6.12
C ALA A 97 -1.80 -4.92 5.23
N GLY A 98 -2.22 -4.87 3.96
CA GLY A 98 -1.66 -4.14 2.84
C GLY A 98 -1.05 -2.77 3.17
N TRP A 99 0.09 -2.46 2.55
CA TRP A 99 0.65 -1.11 2.48
C TRP A 99 0.61 -0.66 1.03
N SER A 100 -0.03 0.47 0.74
CA SER A 100 0.03 1.09 -0.59
C SER A 100 1.11 2.16 -0.63
N THR A 101 2.00 2.08 -1.62
CA THR A 101 2.91 3.16 -1.98
C THR A 101 2.82 3.39 -3.48
N CYS A 102 2.58 4.64 -3.88
CA CYS A 102 3.00 5.12 -5.19
C CYS A 102 4.45 5.59 -5.07
N TRP A 103 5.29 5.27 -6.05
CA TRP A 103 6.53 6.02 -6.26
C TRP A 103 6.23 7.36 -6.92
#